data_AF-A0A7Z9XP44-F1
#
_entry.id   AF-A0A7Z9XP44-F1
#
_cell.length_a   1.000
_cell.length_b   1.000
_cell.length_c   1.000
_cell.angle_alpha   90.00
_cell.angle_beta   90.00
_cell.angle_gamma   90.00
#
_symmetry.space_group_name_H-M   'P 1'
#
loop_
_entity.id
_entity.type
_entity.pdbx_description
1 polymer ?
#
loop_
_entity_poly.entity_id
_entity_poly.type
_entity_poly.pdbx_seq_one_letter_code
_entity_poly.pdbx_strand_id
1 'polypeptide(L)'
;MKKLIAAFGLALLITGCNATTPEKPASKQAQYEAALKNAQAAVDKAASVGGEWRDIRWKKSKKKYLPSAIEAAKAGDYDKALKLLEIVQFQAEAGYKQAMAQKNAGPRF
;
A
#
# COMPACT_ATOMS: atom_id res chain seq x y z
N MET A 1 41.64 31.95 43.42
CA MET A 1 40.57 31.64 44.41
C MET A 1 39.71 30.54 43.80
N LYS A 2 39.93 29.30 44.25
CA LYS A 2 39.00 28.48 45.03
C LYS A 2 37.73 28.02 44.27
N LYS A 3 37.80 26.75 43.85
CA LYS A 3 36.77 25.67 43.86
C LYS A 3 35.56 25.90 42.92
N LEU A 4 35.01 24.93 42.19
CA LEU A 4 34.71 23.55 42.54
C LEU A 4 34.69 22.67 41.27
N ILE A 5 35.33 21.50 41.40
CA ILE A 5 35.04 20.32 40.60
C ILE A 5 33.67 19.80 41.05
N ALA A 6 32.75 19.59 40.12
CA ALA A 6 31.54 18.82 40.36
C ALA A 6 31.48 17.70 39.32
N ALA A 7 31.95 16.52 39.73
CA ALA A 7 31.67 15.27 39.08
C ALA A 7 30.22 14.86 39.41
N PHE A 8 29.39 14.75 38.39
CA PHE A 8 28.21 13.89 38.36
C PHE A 8 28.45 12.99 37.15
N GLY A 9 28.67 11.68 37.29
CA GLY A 9 27.85 10.79 38.09
C GLY A 9 26.87 10.09 37.15
N LEU A 10 27.42 9.17 36.35
CA LEU A 10 26.80 7.94 35.84
C LEU A 10 25.26 7.85 35.84
N ALA A 11 24.68 7.89 34.64
CA ALA A 11 23.48 7.12 34.33
C ALA A 11 23.49 6.74 32.85
N LEU A 12 24.12 5.61 32.57
CA LEU A 12 24.02 4.88 31.32
C LEU A 12 22.59 4.34 31.20
N LEU A 13 21.64 5.16 30.76
CA LEU A 13 20.31 4.67 30.37
C LEU A 13 20.44 4.03 29.00
N ILE A 14 20.87 2.77 29.02
CA ILE A 14 20.56 1.81 27.96
C ILE A 14 19.03 1.63 28.03
N THR A 15 18.30 2.58 27.43
CA THR A 15 16.87 2.42 27.22
C THR A 15 16.71 1.31 26.20
N GLY A 16 16.41 0.12 26.72
CA GLY A 16 15.69 -0.94 26.05
C GLY A 16 16.25 -1.32 24.70
N CYS A 17 17.00 -2.42 24.68
CA CYS A 17 16.89 -3.38 23.60
C CYS A 17 15.40 -3.59 23.30
N ASN A 18 14.84 -2.84 22.36
CA ASN A 18 13.67 -3.31 21.64
C ASN A 18 14.26 -4.44 20.80
N ALA A 19 14.18 -5.65 21.34
CA ALA A 19 14.49 -6.85 20.62
C ALA A 19 13.66 -6.78 19.34
N THR A 20 14.29 -6.34 18.25
CA THR A 20 13.89 -6.66 16.89
C THR A 20 14.09 -8.16 16.78
N THR A 21 13.18 -8.88 17.42
CA THR A 21 12.82 -10.22 17.03
C THR A 21 12.48 -10.07 15.56
N PRO A 22 13.19 -10.73 14.64
CA PRO A 22 12.79 -10.72 13.24
C PRO A 22 11.36 -11.24 13.24
N GLU A 23 10.39 -10.34 13.03
CA GLU A 23 9.00 -10.75 12.86
C GLU A 23 9.04 -11.76 11.72
N LYS A 24 8.66 -13.01 12.02
CA LYS A 24 8.57 -14.05 11.00
C LYS A 24 7.78 -13.43 9.84
N PRO A 25 8.30 -13.44 8.61
CA PRO A 25 7.63 -12.79 7.50
C PRO A 25 6.19 -13.31 7.43
N ALA A 26 5.23 -12.39 7.38
CA ALA A 26 3.82 -12.71 7.34
C ALA A 26 3.55 -13.77 6.25
N SER A 27 2.63 -14.70 6.50
CA SER A 27 2.28 -15.70 5.49
C SER A 27 1.82 -15.02 4.20
N LYS A 28 2.00 -15.67 3.05
CA LYS A 28 1.54 -15.13 1.76
C LYS A 28 0.03 -14.82 1.76
N GLN A 29 -0.76 -15.59 2.51
CA GLN A 29 -2.17 -15.30 2.73
C GLN A 29 -2.37 -14.00 3.50
N ALA A 30 -1.69 -13.80 4.62
CA ALA A 30 -1.79 -12.55 5.40
C ALA A 30 -1.33 -11.33 4.59
N GLN A 31 -0.27 -11.49 3.78
CA GLN A 31 0.18 -10.45 2.84
C GLN A 31 -0.92 -10.14 1.80
N TYR A 32 -1.57 -11.17 1.25
CA TYR A 32 -2.66 -11.01 0.28
C TYR A 32 -3.86 -10.28 0.89
N GLU A 33 -4.29 -10.64 2.11
CA GLU A 33 -5.42 -10.00 2.79
C GLU A 33 -5.15 -8.50 3.03
N ALA A 34 -3.94 -8.16 3.48
CA ALA A 34 -3.52 -6.77 3.65
C ALA A 34 -3.46 -6.03 2.30
N ALA A 35 -2.86 -6.64 1.27
CA ALA A 35 -2.77 -6.05 -0.06
C ALA A 35 -4.15 -5.85 -0.71
N LEU A 36 -5.07 -6.80 -0.54
CA LEU A 36 -6.43 -6.73 -1.08
C LEU A 36 -7.19 -5.55 -0.47
N LYS A 37 -7.12 -5.40 0.86
CA LYS A 37 -7.74 -4.28 1.57
C LYS A 37 -7.20 -2.94 1.06
N ASN A 38 -5.88 -2.81 0.92
CA ASN A 38 -5.23 -1.59 0.45
C ASN A 38 -5.61 -1.26 -1.00
N ALA A 39 -5.56 -2.27 -1.88
CA ALA A 39 -5.95 -2.16 -3.28
C ALA A 39 -7.42 -1.74 -3.43
N GLN A 40 -8.33 -2.36 -2.65
CA GLN A 40 -9.75 -2.02 -2.68
C GLN A 40 -9.99 -0.56 -2.26
N ALA A 41 -9.33 -0.11 -1.18
CA ALA A 41 -9.42 1.27 -0.74
C ALA A 41 -8.90 2.26 -1.79
N ALA A 42 -7.79 1.94 -2.47
CA ALA A 42 -7.25 2.76 -3.55
C ALA A 42 -8.20 2.83 -4.76
N VAL A 43 -8.77 1.68 -5.14
CA VAL A 43 -9.76 1.58 -6.23
C VAL A 43 -10.98 2.43 -5.93
N ASP A 44 -11.53 2.35 -4.72
CA ASP A 44 -12.71 3.12 -4.34
C ASP A 44 -12.40 4.63 -4.27
N LYS A 45 -11.19 5.00 -3.83
CA LYS A 45 -10.71 6.38 -3.91
C LYS A 45 -10.62 6.88 -5.36
N ALA A 46 -10.09 6.09 -6.29
CA ALA A 46 -10.03 6.44 -7.70
C ALA A 46 -11.42 6.57 -8.33
N ALA A 47 -12.32 5.63 -8.01
CA ALA A 47 -13.69 5.61 -8.50
C ALA A 47 -14.48 6.84 -8.04
N SER A 48 -14.26 7.32 -6.81
CA SER A 48 -14.98 8.49 -6.27
C SER A 48 -14.76 9.79 -7.06
N VAL A 49 -13.67 9.87 -7.85
CA VAL A 49 -13.37 11.00 -8.72
C VAL A 49 -13.49 10.67 -10.22
N GLY A 50 -14.11 9.53 -10.55
CA GLY A 50 -14.22 9.04 -11.94
C GLY A 50 -12.90 8.58 -12.56
N GLY A 51 -11.85 8.40 -11.75
CA GLY A 51 -10.51 8.04 -12.19
C GLY A 51 -10.23 6.53 -12.25
N GLU A 52 -11.21 5.66 -11.99
CA GLU A 52 -10.99 4.21 -12.05
C GLU A 52 -10.71 3.75 -13.49
N TRP A 53 -9.53 3.17 -13.72
CA TRP A 53 -9.18 2.63 -15.02
C TRP A 53 -9.93 1.33 -15.34
N ARG A 54 -10.30 1.19 -16.61
CA ARG A 54 -11.09 0.09 -17.16
C ARG A 54 -10.63 -1.32 -16.72
N ASP A 55 -9.32 -1.57 -16.68
CA ASP A 55 -8.78 -2.92 -16.50
C ASP A 55 -8.79 -3.41 -15.04
N ILE A 56 -9.14 -2.54 -14.07
CA ILE A 56 -9.17 -2.87 -12.63
C ILE A 56 -10.25 -3.92 -12.33
N ARG A 57 -11.54 -3.57 -12.46
CA ARG A 57 -12.67 -4.47 -12.11
C ARG A 57 -13.82 -4.47 -13.11
N TRP A 58 -13.66 -3.88 -14.29
CA TRP A 58 -14.72 -3.91 -15.29
C TRP A 58 -14.97 -5.31 -15.84
N LYS A 59 -16.22 -5.77 -15.74
CA LYS A 59 -16.64 -7.12 -16.17
C LYS A 59 -16.33 -7.45 -17.64
N LYS A 60 -16.30 -6.44 -18.51
CA LYS A 60 -16.01 -6.60 -19.95
C LYS A 60 -14.52 -6.48 -20.28
N SER A 61 -13.65 -6.09 -19.34
CA SER A 61 -12.20 -6.10 -19.58
C SER A 61 -11.71 -7.55 -19.67
N LYS A 62 -10.85 -7.82 -20.66
CA LYS A 62 -10.14 -9.10 -20.76
C LYS A 62 -9.17 -9.29 -19.58
N LYS A 63 -8.66 -8.20 -18.99
CA LYS A 63 -7.66 -8.23 -17.93
C LYS A 63 -8.25 -8.37 -16.52
N LYS A 64 -9.22 -7.51 -16.16
CA LYS A 64 -9.99 -7.57 -14.90
C LYS A 64 -9.14 -7.97 -13.67
N TYR A 65 -8.11 -7.17 -13.39
CA TYR A 65 -7.02 -7.54 -12.48
C TYR A 65 -7.48 -7.84 -11.05
N LEU A 66 -8.38 -7.04 -10.48
CA LEU A 66 -8.87 -7.25 -9.11
C LEU A 66 -9.69 -8.55 -8.99
N PRO A 67 -10.69 -8.82 -9.85
CA PRO A 67 -11.32 -10.13 -9.90
C PRO A 67 -10.33 -11.29 -10.10
N SER A 68 -9.35 -11.15 -11.00
CA SER A 68 -8.35 -12.18 -11.24
C SER A 68 -7.45 -12.43 -10.03
N ALA A 69 -7.14 -11.41 -9.22
CA ALA A 69 -6.39 -11.57 -7.98
C ALA A 69 -7.16 -12.40 -6.96
N ILE A 70 -8.47 -12.11 -6.82
CA ILE A 70 -9.37 -12.84 -5.91
C ILE A 70 -9.48 -14.30 -6.33
N GLU A 71 -9.64 -14.59 -7.63
CA GLU A 71 -9.70 -15.97 -8.12
C GLU A 71 -8.37 -16.71 -7.95
N ALA A 72 -7.22 -16.05 -8.13
CA ALA A 72 -5.91 -16.65 -7.88
C ALA A 72 -5.74 -17.03 -6.40
N ALA A 73 -6.15 -16.15 -5.47
CA ALA A 73 -6.09 -16.43 -4.04
C ALA A 73 -7.04 -17.57 -3.62
N LYS A 74 -8.25 -17.65 -4.20
CA LYS A 74 -9.17 -18.78 -3.98
C LYS A 74 -8.55 -20.12 -4.42
N ALA A 75 -7.70 -20.10 -5.44
CA ALA A 75 -6.94 -21.26 -5.90
C ALA A 75 -5.66 -21.52 -5.08
N GLY A 76 -5.38 -20.71 -4.05
CA GLY A 76 -4.16 -20.79 -3.22
C GLY A 76 -2.91 -20.18 -3.87
N ASP A 77 -3.03 -19.60 -5.07
CA ASP A 77 -1.93 -18.95 -5.78
C ASP A 77 -1.76 -17.50 -5.30
N TYR A 78 -1.26 -17.37 -4.06
CA TYR A 78 -1.06 -16.07 -3.43
C TYR A 78 0.04 -15.24 -4.11
N ASP A 79 1.04 -15.87 -4.75
CA ASP A 79 2.08 -15.14 -5.49
C ASP A 79 1.49 -14.42 -6.70
N LYS A 80 0.64 -15.10 -7.47
CA LYS A 80 -0.08 -14.47 -8.57
C LYS A 80 -1.07 -13.43 -8.07
N ALA A 81 -1.79 -13.73 -6.98
CA ALA A 81 -2.75 -12.79 -6.40
C ALA A 81 -2.07 -11.47 -5.99
N LEU A 82 -0.93 -11.55 -5.30
CA LEU A 82 -0.15 -10.38 -4.90
C LEU A 82 0.32 -9.53 -6.09
N LYS A 83 0.88 -10.16 -7.13
CA LYS A 83 1.30 -9.46 -8.36
C LYS A 83 0.14 -8.75 -9.05
N LEU A 84 -1.04 -9.37 -9.09
CA LEU A 84 -2.24 -8.76 -9.66
C LEU A 84 -2.71 -7.57 -8.80
N LEU A 85 -2.63 -7.67 -7.47
CA LEU A 85 -2.98 -6.57 -6.56
C LEU A 85 -2.00 -5.38 -6.66
N GLU A 86 -0.72 -5.62 -6.90
CA GLU A 86 0.25 -4.55 -7.20
C GLU A 86 -0.17 -3.76 -8.46
N ILE A 87 -0.60 -4.46 -9.51
CA ILE A 87 -1.12 -3.81 -10.73
C ILE A 87 -2.39 -3.01 -10.42
N VAL A 88 -3.30 -3.55 -9.62
CA VAL A 88 -4.53 -2.85 -9.20
C VAL A 88 -4.19 -1.58 -8.43
N GLN A 89 -3.31 -1.67 -7.43
CA GLN A 89 -2.88 -0.52 -6.62
C GLN A 89 -2.29 0.57 -7.51
N PHE A 90 -1.37 0.21 -8.40
CA PHE A 90 -0.76 1.14 -9.34
C PHE A 90 -1.79 1.84 -10.22
N GLN A 91 -2.70 1.10 -10.85
CA GLN A 91 -3.71 1.68 -11.74
C GLN A 91 -4.70 2.57 -11.00
N ALA A 92 -5.10 2.18 -9.78
CA ALA A 92 -5.99 2.99 -8.96
C ALA A 92 -5.34 4.33 -8.57
N GLU A 93 -4.08 4.30 -8.11
CA GLU A 93 -3.36 5.52 -7.77
C GLU A 93 -3.09 6.41 -8.99
N ALA A 94 -2.68 5.82 -10.11
CA ALA A 94 -2.43 6.54 -11.34
C ALA A 94 -3.71 7.19 -11.87
N GLY A 95 -4.83 6.44 -11.86
CA GLY A 95 -6.13 6.94 -12.29
C GLY A 95 -6.66 8.07 -11.41
N TYR A 96 -6.52 7.96 -10.09
CA TYR A 96 -6.84 9.06 -9.18
C TYR A 96 -5.99 10.31 -9.48
N LYS A 97 -4.66 10.16 -9.60
CA LYS A 97 -3.75 11.27 -9.89
C LYS A 97 -4.10 11.95 -11.22
N GLN A 98 -4.38 11.15 -12.26
CA GLN A 98 -4.79 11.66 -13.57
C GLN A 98 -6.10 12.44 -13.49
N ALA A 99 -7.14 11.86 -12.87
CA ALA A 99 -8.44 12.52 -12.74
C ALA A 99 -8.32 13.86 -12.00
N MET A 100 -7.54 13.90 -10.91
CA MET A 100 -7.32 15.13 -10.15
C MET A 100 -6.52 16.18 -10.93
N ALA A 101 -5.52 15.77 -11.71
CA ALA A 101 -4.70 16.68 -12.52
C ALA A 101 -5.48 17.26 -13.71
N GLN A 102 -6.42 16.49 -14.28
CA GLN A 102 -7.16 16.85 -15.47
C GLN A 102 -8.56 17.42 -15.18
N LYS A 103 -8.99 17.50 -13.91
CA LYS A 103 -10.34 17.96 -13.52
C LYS A 103 -10.74 19.34 -14.06
N ASN A 104 -9.76 20.20 -14.32
CA ASN A 104 -9.93 21.56 -14.85
C ASN A 104 -9.33 21.71 -16.27
N ALA A 105 -8.93 20.61 -16.90
CA ALA A 105 -8.45 20.64 -18.27
C ALA A 105 -9.66 20.92 -19.20
N GLY A 106 -9.59 22.03 -19.91
CA GLY A 106 -10.56 22.41 -20.93
C GLY A 106 -9.84 22.82 -22.22
N PRO A 107 -10.54 22.81 -23.36
CA PRO A 107 -9.99 23.32 -24.61
C PRO A 107 -9.56 24.77 -24.44
N ARG A 108 -8.35 25.09 -24.91
CA ARG A 108 -7.90 26.47 -25.07
C ARG A 108 -8.20 26.87 -26.51
N PHE A 109 -9.06 27.85 -26.67
CA PHE A 109 -9.41 28.46 -27.96
C PHE A 109 -8.68 29.79 -28.10
#